data_AF-A0AA95L5P5-F1
#
_entry.id   AF-A0AA95L5P5-F1
#
_cell.length_a   1.000
_cell.length_b   1.000
_cell.length_c   1.000
_cell.angle_alpha   90.00
_cell.angle_beta   90.00
_cell.angle_gamma   90.00
#
_symmetry.space_group_name_H-M   'P 1'
#
loop_
_entity.id
_entity.type
_entity.pdbx_description
1 polymer ?
#
loop_
_entity_poly.entity_id
_entity_poly.type
_entity_poly.pdbx_seq_one_letter_code
_entity_poly.pdbx_strand_id
1 'polypeptide(L)'
;MTTNLTTPISKPLLFALLTITIGVELILYLSGYSQLAGTLYDAIMVSSFFIGLKLHQRLSNGVPKTKLQYIRQSIGAFLVFILGSTVINIYSSYAFQDFSDDYEQYVETYTDVIDDNNDSLEANEPVEPVEKMWEVIDEIDRVGYDIFTDILAGLEEVWRLAYIILILLVFKKFFPKRWENGRRDSFVLIALFVTSVLFGIDHTLSSVESWQYEIGAIVTFTNMGLLFGLILLWTRNLWVTVLVHSVYDILATLSWYYFEFIVEIFALLLLPIYMILTTIEKKKSVEIVVSEDIAK
;
A
#
# COMPACT_ATOMS: atom_id res chain seq x y z
N MET A 1 10.62 -15.09 -12.17
CA MET A 1 10.07 -14.44 -10.96
C MET A 1 10.01 -15.41 -9.77
N THR A 2 9.22 -16.48 -9.84
CA THR A 2 9.05 -17.47 -8.74
C THR A 2 10.34 -18.17 -8.30
N THR A 3 11.27 -18.39 -9.23
CA THR A 3 12.62 -18.87 -8.95
C THR A 3 13.39 -17.94 -8.01
N ASN A 4 13.34 -16.63 -8.25
CA ASN A 4 14.11 -15.63 -7.51
C ASN A 4 13.52 -15.39 -6.12
N LEU A 5 12.18 -15.36 -6.02
CA LEU A 5 11.45 -15.22 -4.75
C LEU A 5 11.77 -16.36 -3.76
N THR A 6 11.98 -17.57 -4.26
CA THR A 6 12.25 -18.76 -3.42
C THR A 6 13.73 -19.16 -3.37
N THR A 7 14.64 -18.24 -3.70
CA THR A 7 16.07 -18.42 -3.45
C THR A 7 16.34 -18.60 -1.95
N PRO A 8 17.37 -19.37 -1.55
CA PRO A 8 17.66 -19.62 -0.15
C PRO A 8 17.67 -18.34 0.70
N ILE A 9 17.09 -18.43 1.88
CA ILE A 9 16.96 -17.33 2.83
C ILE A 9 17.89 -17.61 4.00
N SER A 10 18.70 -16.63 4.39
CA SER A 10 19.56 -16.75 5.57
C SER A 10 18.70 -16.75 6.83
N LYS A 11 19.16 -17.40 7.91
CA LYS A 11 18.41 -17.42 9.19
C LYS A 11 18.03 -16.02 9.69
N PRO A 12 18.90 -14.98 9.62
CA PRO A 12 18.52 -13.63 10.01
C PRO A 12 17.41 -13.04 9.14
N LEU A 13 17.44 -13.29 7.83
CA LEU A 13 16.39 -12.80 6.94
C LEU A 13 15.08 -13.55 7.20
N LEU A 14 15.10 -14.85 7.45
CA LEU A 14 13.90 -15.60 7.82
C LEU A 14 13.27 -15.06 9.11
N PHE A 15 14.07 -14.79 10.13
CA PHE A 15 13.59 -14.18 11.37
C PHE A 15 12.98 -12.81 11.11
N ALA A 16 13.67 -11.96 10.34
CA ALA A 16 13.17 -10.66 9.95
C ALA A 16 11.83 -10.74 9.21
N LEU A 17 11.65 -11.70 8.29
CA LEU A 17 10.38 -11.93 7.59
C LEU A 17 9.27 -12.32 8.56
N LEU A 18 9.53 -13.21 9.52
CA LEU A 18 8.54 -13.59 10.52
C LEU A 18 8.18 -12.42 11.45
N THR A 19 9.16 -11.59 11.80
CA THR A 19 8.93 -10.39 12.62
C THR A 19 8.04 -9.39 11.89
N ILE A 20 8.32 -9.08 10.62
CA ILE A 20 7.49 -8.11 9.88
C ILE A 20 6.18 -8.69 9.35
N THR A 21 5.92 -9.98 9.57
CA THR A 21 4.63 -10.60 9.23
C THR A 21 3.82 -10.87 10.49
N ILE A 22 4.03 -12.02 11.11
CA ILE A 22 3.27 -12.48 12.28
C ILE A 22 3.53 -11.56 13.48
N GLY A 23 4.76 -11.05 13.61
CA GLY A 23 5.10 -10.13 14.70
C GLY A 23 4.38 -8.79 14.59
N VAL A 24 4.28 -8.23 13.38
CA VAL A 24 3.57 -6.97 13.11
C VAL A 24 2.08 -7.11 13.37
N GLU A 25 1.43 -8.16 12.87
CA GLU A 25 0.00 -8.42 13.11
C GLU A 25 -0.33 -8.52 14.61
N LEU A 26 0.51 -9.23 15.37
CA LEU A 26 0.32 -9.33 16.82
C LEU A 26 0.44 -7.98 17.50
N ILE A 27 1.39 -7.15 17.07
CA ILE A 27 1.62 -5.82 17.66
C ILE A 27 0.54 -4.84 17.22
N LEU A 28 0.05 -4.94 15.98
CA LEU A 28 -1.08 -4.17 15.46
C LEU A 28 -2.37 -4.50 16.22
N TYR A 29 -2.66 -5.77 16.47
CA TYR A 29 -3.79 -6.13 17.32
C TYR A 29 -3.67 -5.55 18.74
N LEU A 30 -2.44 -5.53 19.29
CA LEU A 30 -2.18 -4.95 20.60
C LEU A 30 -2.20 -3.41 20.61
N SER A 31 -2.02 -2.74 19.46
CA SER A 31 -2.03 -1.27 19.39
C SER A 31 -3.41 -0.70 19.71
N GLY A 32 -4.48 -1.42 19.35
CA GLY A 32 -5.85 -1.08 19.76
C GLY A 32 -6.08 -1.08 21.28
N TYR A 33 -5.13 -1.59 22.08
CA TYR A 33 -5.19 -1.62 23.54
C TYR A 33 -4.01 -0.91 24.23
N SER A 34 -3.00 -0.46 23.47
CA SER A 34 -1.76 0.06 24.07
C SER A 34 -0.99 1.00 23.14
N GLN A 35 -0.76 2.23 23.60
CA GLN A 35 0.11 3.21 22.94
C GLN A 35 1.53 2.69 22.73
N LEU A 36 2.08 1.92 23.69
CA LEU A 36 3.40 1.29 23.55
C LEU A 36 3.45 0.32 22.37
N ALA A 37 2.36 -0.43 22.16
CA ALA A 37 2.26 -1.33 21.02
C ALA A 37 2.13 -0.55 19.70
N GLY A 38 1.41 0.58 19.68
CA GLY A 38 1.40 1.52 18.54
C GLY A 38 2.81 2.03 18.18
N THR A 39 3.55 2.56 19.16
CA THR A 39 4.94 3.02 18.91
C THR A 39 5.85 1.89 18.43
N LEU A 40 5.66 0.66 18.94
CA LEU A 40 6.43 -0.49 18.50
C LEU A 40 6.06 -0.92 17.07
N TYR A 41 4.78 -0.85 16.70
CA TYR A 41 4.31 -1.07 15.34
C TYR A 41 5.01 -0.12 14.38
N ASP A 42 4.99 1.19 14.65
CA ASP A 42 5.65 2.20 13.81
C ASP A 42 7.15 1.94 13.67
N ALA A 43 7.82 1.60 14.78
CA ALA A 43 9.24 1.27 14.77
C ALA A 43 9.54 0.04 13.88
N ILE A 44 8.67 -0.96 13.88
CA ILE A 44 8.81 -2.12 13.00
C ILE A 44 8.50 -1.75 11.55
N MET A 45 7.50 -0.91 11.29
CA MET A 45 7.16 -0.41 9.96
C MET A 45 8.33 0.36 9.35
N VAL A 46 8.94 1.30 10.08
CA VAL A 46 10.16 2.01 9.65
C VAL A 46 11.30 1.02 9.41
N SER A 47 11.50 0.06 10.31
CA SER A 47 12.55 -0.95 10.17
C SER A 47 12.34 -1.88 8.97
N SER A 48 11.09 -2.09 8.56
CA SER A 48 10.72 -2.94 7.42
C SER A 48 11.34 -2.44 6.12
N PHE A 49 11.60 -1.14 5.99
CA PHE A 49 12.28 -0.54 4.84
C PHE A 49 13.59 -1.26 4.49
N PHE A 50 14.41 -1.59 5.49
CA PHE A 50 15.70 -2.27 5.30
C PHE A 50 15.52 -3.72 4.83
N ILE A 51 14.42 -4.37 5.23
CA ILE A 51 14.06 -5.70 4.75
C ILE A 51 13.55 -5.58 3.31
N GLY A 52 12.73 -4.58 3.01
CA GLY A 52 12.26 -4.24 1.67
C GLY A 52 13.39 -4.06 0.66
N LEU A 53 14.50 -3.41 1.05
CA LEU A 53 15.69 -3.29 0.19
C LEU A 53 16.25 -4.65 -0.24
N LYS A 54 16.27 -5.63 0.67
CA LYS A 54 16.73 -7.01 0.38
C LYS A 54 15.71 -7.79 -0.43
N LEU A 55 14.42 -7.60 -0.19
CA LEU A 55 13.35 -8.30 -0.90
C LEU A 55 13.13 -7.79 -2.32
N HIS A 56 13.29 -6.47 -2.54
CA HIS A 56 13.20 -5.85 -3.85
C HIS A 56 14.15 -6.52 -4.87
N GLN A 57 15.37 -6.86 -4.45
CA GLN A 57 16.35 -7.54 -5.30
C GLN A 57 15.85 -8.89 -5.81
N ARG A 58 14.96 -9.56 -5.07
CA ARG A 58 14.37 -10.86 -5.43
C ARG A 58 13.24 -10.74 -6.47
N LEU A 59 12.68 -9.54 -6.66
CA LEU A 59 11.67 -9.25 -7.68
C LEU A 59 12.29 -8.88 -9.03
N SER A 60 13.46 -8.24 -9.00
CA SER A 60 14.14 -7.80 -10.22
C SER A 60 14.54 -9.00 -11.10
N ASN A 61 14.33 -8.85 -12.40
CA ASN A 61 14.82 -9.82 -13.40
C ASN A 61 16.22 -9.44 -13.93
N GLY A 62 16.90 -8.48 -13.30
CA GLY A 62 18.22 -8.01 -13.72
C GLY A 62 18.21 -7.09 -14.95
N VAL A 63 17.04 -6.75 -15.50
CA VAL A 63 16.92 -5.80 -16.61
C VAL A 63 16.88 -4.38 -16.05
N PRO A 64 17.92 -3.55 -16.27
CA PRO A 64 17.91 -2.17 -15.81
C PRO A 64 16.87 -1.37 -16.59
N LYS A 65 16.00 -0.66 -15.87
CA LYS A 65 15.08 0.32 -16.47
C LYS A 65 15.69 1.72 -16.41
N THR A 66 15.37 2.53 -17.42
CA THR A 66 15.70 3.95 -17.42
C THR A 66 14.82 4.71 -16.42
N LYS A 67 15.24 5.90 -16.00
CA LYS A 67 14.44 6.78 -15.13
C LYS A 67 13.04 7.05 -15.70
N LEU A 68 12.96 7.28 -17.03
CA LEU A 68 11.69 7.53 -17.72
C LEU A 68 10.74 6.33 -17.62
N GLN A 69 11.27 5.11 -17.78
CA GLN A 69 10.49 3.88 -17.66
C GLN A 69 10.00 3.63 -16.24
N TYR A 70 10.79 4.00 -15.22
CA TYR A 70 10.32 3.95 -13.83
C TYR A 70 9.19 4.95 -13.59
N ILE A 71 9.34 6.20 -14.01
CA ILE A 71 8.30 7.23 -13.88
C ILE A 71 7.02 6.77 -14.58
N ARG A 72 7.12 6.32 -15.84
CA ARG A 72 5.97 5.83 -16.60
C ARG A 72 5.32 4.62 -15.93
N GLN A 73 6.11 3.69 -15.40
CA GLN A 73 5.61 2.53 -14.69
C GLN A 73 4.88 2.93 -13.40
N SER A 74 5.42 3.87 -12.62
CA SER A 74 4.77 4.37 -11.41
C SER A 74 3.45 5.07 -11.72
N ILE A 75 3.43 5.96 -12.72
CA ILE A 75 2.20 6.64 -13.15
C ILE A 75 1.16 5.62 -13.65
N GLY A 76 1.58 4.66 -14.48
CA GLY A 76 0.69 3.61 -14.97
C GLY A 76 0.13 2.73 -13.84
N ALA A 77 0.96 2.38 -12.85
CA ALA A 77 0.53 1.66 -11.65
C ALA A 77 -0.47 2.45 -10.83
N PHE A 78 -0.21 3.74 -10.61
CA PHE A 78 -1.13 4.63 -9.90
C PHE A 78 -2.48 4.75 -10.62
N LEU A 79 -2.49 4.98 -11.94
CA LEU A 79 -3.74 5.08 -12.71
C LEU A 79 -4.55 3.78 -12.72
N VAL A 80 -3.88 2.63 -12.83
CA VAL A 80 -4.53 1.31 -12.72
C VAL A 80 -5.11 1.11 -11.32
N PHE A 81 -4.38 1.54 -10.29
CA PHE A 81 -4.84 1.47 -8.91
C PHE A 81 -6.10 2.29 -8.71
N ILE A 82 -6.08 3.59 -9.08
CA ILE A 82 -7.25 4.47 -8.96
C ILE A 82 -8.47 3.90 -9.69
N LEU A 83 -8.31 3.46 -10.94
CA LEU A 83 -9.44 2.90 -11.68
C LEU A 83 -10.01 1.65 -10.98
N GLY A 84 -9.14 0.78 -10.48
CA GLY A 84 -9.55 -0.42 -9.76
C GLY A 84 -10.19 -0.12 -8.41
N SER A 85 -9.62 0.81 -7.63
CA SER A 85 -10.17 1.21 -6.34
C SER A 85 -11.51 1.90 -6.50
N THR A 86 -11.72 2.74 -7.52
CA THR A 86 -13.05 3.30 -7.83
C THR A 86 -14.09 2.19 -8.08
N VAL A 87 -13.74 1.16 -8.86
CA VAL A 87 -14.66 0.03 -9.10
C VAL A 87 -14.97 -0.73 -7.81
N ILE A 88 -13.96 -0.94 -6.96
CA ILE A 88 -14.11 -1.60 -5.65
C ILE A 88 -15.01 -0.77 -4.72
N ASN A 89 -14.81 0.56 -4.67
CA ASN A 89 -15.58 1.46 -3.83
C ASN A 89 -17.04 1.53 -4.29
N ILE A 90 -17.29 1.59 -5.61
CA ILE A 90 -18.66 1.51 -6.17
C ILE A 90 -19.31 0.17 -5.80
N TYR A 91 -18.59 -0.95 -5.93
CA TYR A 91 -19.14 -2.24 -5.53
C TYR A 91 -19.50 -2.27 -4.04
N SER A 92 -18.59 -1.76 -3.20
CA SER A 92 -18.76 -1.78 -1.74
C SER A 92 -19.90 -0.88 -1.29
N SER A 93 -20.11 0.28 -1.93
CA SER A 93 -21.25 1.17 -1.65
C SER A 93 -22.61 0.56 -1.99
N TYR A 94 -22.68 -0.38 -2.92
CA TYR A 94 -23.90 -1.15 -3.18
C TYR A 94 -24.05 -2.39 -2.32
N ALA A 95 -22.95 -3.08 -2.00
CA ALA A 95 -22.96 -4.37 -1.32
C ALA A 95 -22.95 -4.27 0.21
N PHE A 96 -22.34 -3.20 0.76
CA PHE A 96 -22.08 -2.97 2.18
C PHE A 96 -22.39 -1.51 2.52
N GLN A 97 -23.68 -1.17 2.53
CA GLN A 97 -24.15 0.20 2.78
C GLN A 97 -23.69 0.72 4.15
N ASP A 98 -23.83 -0.09 5.21
CA ASP A 98 -23.40 0.28 6.57
C ASP A 98 -21.90 0.66 6.63
N PHE A 99 -21.03 -0.09 5.93
CA PHE A 99 -19.60 0.27 5.82
C PHE A 99 -19.36 1.53 4.99
N SER A 100 -20.18 1.75 3.97
CA SER A 100 -19.94 2.82 2.99
C SER A 100 -20.50 4.16 3.44
N ASP A 101 -21.59 4.14 4.20
CA ASP A 101 -22.19 5.32 4.82
C ASP A 101 -21.31 5.82 5.97
N ASP A 102 -20.60 4.91 6.67
CA ASP A 102 -19.67 5.21 7.78
C ASP A 102 -18.18 5.16 7.36
N TYR A 103 -17.86 4.98 6.07
CA TYR A 103 -16.45 4.89 5.61
C TYR A 103 -15.66 6.16 5.96
N GLU A 104 -16.33 7.29 5.86
CA GLU A 104 -15.83 8.61 6.19
C GLU A 104 -15.52 8.73 7.69
N GLN A 105 -16.35 8.14 8.56
CA GLN A 105 -16.17 8.07 10.02
C GLN A 105 -15.12 7.04 10.48
N TYR A 106 -14.87 5.99 9.68
CA TYR A 106 -13.78 5.05 9.96
C TYR A 106 -12.41 5.62 9.65
N VAL A 107 -12.29 6.44 8.60
CA VAL A 107 -11.08 7.22 8.36
C VAL A 107 -10.81 8.10 9.58
N GLU A 108 -11.84 8.77 10.11
CA GLU A 108 -11.78 9.58 11.34
C GLU A 108 -11.31 8.75 12.56
N THR A 109 -11.88 7.57 12.80
CA THR A 109 -11.53 6.73 13.97
C THR A 109 -10.13 6.11 13.88
N TYR A 110 -9.63 5.82 12.68
CA TYR A 110 -8.27 5.28 12.48
C TYR A 110 -7.19 6.37 12.66
N THR A 111 -7.52 7.64 12.36
CA THR A 111 -6.66 8.81 12.65
C THR A 111 -6.77 9.30 14.10
N ASP A 112 -7.93 9.12 14.75
CA ASP A 112 -8.22 9.65 16.09
C ASP A 112 -7.65 8.85 17.27
N VAL A 113 -6.92 7.74 17.04
CA VAL A 113 -6.30 6.94 18.13
C VAL A 113 -5.25 7.73 18.95
N ILE A 114 -5.02 9.02 18.65
CA ILE A 114 -4.12 9.91 19.41
C ILE A 114 -4.82 11.16 20.01
N ASP A 115 -6.08 11.49 19.67
CA ASP A 115 -6.72 12.72 20.17
C ASP A 115 -7.79 12.50 21.25
N ASP A 116 -7.48 11.69 22.26
CA ASP A 116 -8.35 11.46 23.42
C ASP A 116 -8.26 12.63 24.45
N ASN A 117 -8.02 13.88 23.99
CA ASN A 117 -7.73 15.02 24.86
C ASN A 117 -8.31 16.38 24.43
N ASN A 118 -9.36 16.43 23.61
CA ASN A 118 -10.08 17.69 23.38
C ASN A 118 -11.56 17.60 23.77
N ASP A 119 -11.78 17.70 25.08
CA ASP A 119 -13.05 18.12 25.66
C ASP A 119 -13.51 19.44 25.00
N SER A 120 -14.71 19.40 24.45
CA SER A 120 -15.47 20.51 23.90
C SER A 120 -15.43 21.76 24.80
N LEU A 121 -14.73 22.81 24.38
CA LEU A 121 -14.81 24.14 24.99
C LEU A 121 -15.73 25.04 24.16
N GLU A 122 -16.85 25.41 24.79
CA GLU A 122 -17.82 26.36 24.28
C GLU A 122 -17.17 27.70 23.91
N ALA A 123 -17.41 28.12 22.68
CA ALA A 123 -17.02 29.41 22.13
C ALA A 123 -17.64 30.56 22.92
N ASN A 124 -16.83 31.56 23.29
CA ASN A 124 -17.14 33.01 23.18
C ASN A 124 -16.05 33.86 23.87
N GLU A 125 -14.86 34.02 23.25
CA GLU A 125 -13.99 35.18 23.52
C GLU A 125 -13.27 35.64 22.23
N PRO A 126 -12.93 36.93 22.10
CA PRO A 126 -12.33 37.48 20.88
C PRO A 126 -10.88 37.00 20.72
N VAL A 127 -10.69 36.11 19.73
CA VAL A 127 -9.44 35.41 19.40
C VAL A 127 -8.26 36.37 19.17
N GLU A 128 -7.23 36.26 20.01
CA GLU A 128 -5.96 36.98 19.85
C GLU A 128 -5.11 36.36 18.71
N PRO A 129 -4.24 37.15 18.04
CA PRO A 129 -3.43 36.66 16.92
C PRO A 129 -2.45 35.52 17.27
N VAL A 130 -2.21 35.26 18.56
CA VAL A 130 -1.36 34.16 19.04
C VAL A 130 -2.11 32.82 18.97
N GLU A 131 -3.41 32.78 19.24
CA GLU A 131 -4.23 31.55 19.16
C GLU A 131 -4.30 31.04 17.72
N LYS A 132 -4.46 31.92 16.74
CA LYS A 132 -4.43 31.55 15.32
C LYS A 132 -3.11 30.94 14.86
N MET A 133 -2.00 31.27 15.52
CA MET A 133 -0.71 30.68 15.19
C MET A 133 -0.59 29.27 15.78
N TRP A 134 -1.12 29.04 16.98
CA TRP A 134 -1.21 27.71 17.57
C TRP A 134 -2.15 26.81 16.79
N GLU A 135 -3.33 27.30 16.39
CA GLU A 135 -4.26 26.58 15.49
C GLU A 135 -3.59 26.12 14.19
N VAL A 136 -2.77 26.98 13.57
CA VAL A 136 -2.02 26.61 12.35
C VAL A 136 -0.93 25.58 12.63
N ILE A 137 -0.25 25.66 13.78
CA ILE A 137 0.77 24.67 14.18
C ILE A 137 0.12 23.33 14.46
N ASP A 138 -1.01 23.32 15.17
CA ASP A 138 -1.75 22.11 15.51
C ASP A 138 -2.32 21.45 14.26
N GLU A 139 -2.82 22.23 13.29
CA GLU A 139 -3.26 21.69 12.00
C GLU A 139 -2.09 21.11 11.20
N ILE A 140 -0.93 21.77 11.18
CA ILE A 140 0.29 21.24 10.54
C ILE A 140 0.74 19.95 11.22
N ASP A 141 0.65 19.86 12.54
CA ASP A 141 1.06 18.67 13.30
C ASP A 141 0.12 17.50 13.02
N ARG A 142 -1.21 17.73 13.08
CA ARG A 142 -2.23 16.73 12.79
C ARG A 142 -2.12 16.19 11.36
N VAL A 143 -2.16 17.08 10.36
CA VAL A 143 -2.08 16.67 8.95
C VAL A 143 -0.70 16.10 8.62
N GLY A 144 0.36 16.63 9.23
CA GLY A 144 1.72 16.13 9.07
C GLY A 144 1.89 14.72 9.63
N TYR A 145 1.25 14.42 10.76
CA TYR A 145 1.22 13.09 11.36
C TYR A 145 0.47 12.09 10.46
N ASP A 146 -0.70 12.44 9.94
CA ASP A 146 -1.48 11.55 9.06
C ASP A 146 -0.72 11.26 7.76
N ILE A 147 -0.08 12.28 7.16
CA ILE A 147 0.78 12.08 5.99
C ILE A 147 1.96 11.15 6.33
N PHE A 148 2.52 11.25 7.54
CA PHE A 148 3.59 10.37 7.97
C PHE A 148 3.10 8.93 8.13
N THR A 149 1.93 8.71 8.73
CA THR A 149 1.33 7.38 8.84
C THR A 149 0.97 6.80 7.49
N ASP A 150 0.48 7.60 6.53
CA ASP A 150 0.22 7.17 5.14
C ASP A 150 1.49 6.70 4.41
N ILE A 151 2.62 7.36 4.67
CA ILE A 151 3.92 6.91 4.16
C ILE A 151 4.31 5.57 4.78
N LEU A 152 4.07 5.37 6.07
CA LEU A 152 4.33 4.10 6.75
C LEU A 152 3.38 3.00 6.30
N ALA A 153 2.10 3.28 6.07
CA ALA A 153 1.11 2.34 5.55
C ALA A 153 1.56 1.76 4.19
N GLY A 154 2.16 2.59 3.32
CA GLY A 154 2.77 2.07 2.09
C GLY A 154 3.88 1.02 2.30
N LEU A 155 4.53 0.97 3.48
CA LEU A 155 5.50 -0.08 3.80
C LEU A 155 4.85 -1.43 4.13
N GLU A 156 3.53 -1.50 4.31
CA GLU A 156 2.79 -2.77 4.43
C GLU A 156 2.98 -3.67 3.20
N GLU A 157 3.29 -3.07 2.06
CA GLU A 157 3.69 -3.75 0.84
C GLU A 157 4.94 -4.63 1.01
N VAL A 158 5.87 -4.22 1.88
CA VAL A 158 7.07 -4.99 2.24
C VAL A 158 6.68 -6.25 2.99
N TRP A 159 5.81 -6.09 3.97
CA TRP A 159 5.23 -7.17 4.75
C TRP A 159 4.44 -8.15 3.87
N ARG A 160 3.60 -7.64 2.95
CA ARG A 160 2.84 -8.50 2.02
C ARG A 160 3.76 -9.32 1.12
N LEU A 161 4.83 -8.72 0.59
CA LEU A 161 5.84 -9.45 -0.17
C LEU A 161 6.54 -10.52 0.69
N ALA A 162 6.82 -10.21 1.96
CA ALA A 162 7.39 -11.17 2.89
C ALA A 162 6.47 -12.39 3.08
N TYR A 163 5.16 -12.17 3.25
CA TYR A 163 4.20 -13.28 3.31
C TYR A 163 4.14 -14.10 2.05
N ILE A 164 4.09 -13.47 0.87
CA ILE A 164 4.13 -14.18 -0.41
C ILE A 164 5.34 -15.10 -0.45
N ILE A 165 6.52 -14.62 -0.04
CA ILE A 165 7.75 -15.43 0.00
C ILE A 165 7.62 -16.59 1.00
N LEU A 166 7.15 -16.34 2.23
CA LEU A 166 6.98 -17.38 3.25
C LEU A 166 6.01 -18.48 2.79
N ILE A 167 4.86 -18.10 2.23
CA ILE A 167 3.86 -19.04 1.70
C ILE A 167 4.46 -19.86 0.53
N LEU A 168 5.20 -19.21 -0.38
CA LEU A 168 5.86 -19.92 -1.47
C LEU A 168 6.93 -20.90 -0.98
N LEU A 169 7.66 -20.57 0.10
CA LEU A 169 8.60 -21.51 0.74
C LEU A 169 7.88 -22.72 1.34
N VAL A 170 6.73 -22.50 1.98
CA VAL A 170 5.85 -23.58 2.47
C VAL A 170 5.42 -24.46 1.30
N PHE A 171 4.90 -23.89 0.21
CA PHE A 171 4.50 -24.67 -0.97
C PHE A 171 5.65 -25.45 -1.60
N LYS A 172 6.83 -24.84 -1.72
CA LYS A 172 8.03 -25.51 -2.23
C LYS A 172 8.43 -26.71 -1.36
N LYS A 173 8.26 -26.62 -0.04
CA LYS A 173 8.57 -27.69 0.91
C LYS A 173 7.54 -28.83 0.87
N PHE A 174 6.24 -28.50 0.85
CA PHE A 174 5.18 -29.50 0.93
C PHE A 174 4.76 -30.09 -0.43
N PHE A 175 5.01 -29.39 -1.54
CA PHE A 175 4.63 -29.82 -2.89
C PHE A 175 5.80 -29.82 -3.89
N PRO A 176 6.96 -30.45 -3.57
CA PRO A 176 8.17 -30.34 -4.40
C PRO A 176 7.98 -30.86 -5.83
N LYS A 177 7.26 -31.98 -6.01
CA LYS A 177 6.98 -32.53 -7.35
C LYS A 177 6.20 -31.55 -8.24
N ARG A 178 5.18 -30.89 -7.69
CA ARG A 178 4.39 -29.89 -8.44
C ARG A 178 5.20 -28.62 -8.70
N TRP A 179 6.07 -28.25 -7.75
CA TRP A 179 6.97 -27.11 -7.86
C TRP A 179 8.03 -27.29 -8.97
N GLU A 180 8.58 -28.49 -9.10
CA GLU A 180 9.57 -28.85 -10.12
C GLU A 180 8.94 -28.96 -11.52
N ASN A 181 7.70 -29.44 -11.62
CA ASN A 181 6.94 -29.55 -12.87
C ASN A 181 6.54 -28.20 -13.52
N GLY A 182 7.04 -27.07 -13.01
CA GLY A 182 6.87 -25.75 -13.64
C GLY A 182 5.53 -25.06 -13.36
N ARG A 183 4.59 -25.66 -12.61
CA ARG A 183 3.28 -25.08 -12.26
C ARG A 183 3.37 -24.07 -11.11
N ARG A 184 4.35 -23.17 -11.15
CA ARG A 184 4.65 -22.24 -10.05
C ARG A 184 3.70 -21.05 -9.99
N ASP A 185 3.07 -20.70 -11.10
CA ASP A 185 2.18 -19.54 -11.18
C ASP A 185 0.93 -19.73 -10.33
N SER A 186 0.37 -20.95 -10.28
CA SER A 186 -0.77 -21.25 -9.39
C SER A 186 -0.43 -21.03 -7.92
N PHE A 187 0.80 -21.34 -7.48
CA PHE A 187 1.23 -21.09 -6.11
C PHE A 187 1.36 -19.59 -5.81
N VAL A 188 1.77 -18.79 -6.79
CA VAL A 188 1.81 -17.32 -6.65
C VAL A 188 0.41 -16.75 -6.55
N LEU A 189 -0.52 -17.21 -7.39
CA LEU A 189 -1.90 -16.73 -7.36
C LEU A 189 -2.58 -17.08 -6.03
N ILE A 190 -2.35 -18.29 -5.51
CA ILE A 190 -2.83 -18.68 -4.17
C ILE A 190 -2.18 -17.82 -3.08
N ALA A 191 -0.86 -17.64 -3.14
CA ALA A 191 -0.16 -16.81 -2.16
C ALA A 191 -0.69 -15.37 -2.17
N LEU A 192 -0.87 -14.78 -3.35
CA LEU A 192 -1.49 -13.47 -3.53
C LEU A 192 -2.86 -13.42 -2.89
N PHE A 193 -3.75 -14.34 -3.27
CA PHE A 193 -5.11 -14.38 -2.75
C PHE A 193 -5.13 -14.47 -1.21
N VAL A 194 -4.34 -15.37 -0.62
CA VAL A 194 -4.24 -15.51 0.83
C VAL A 194 -3.74 -14.21 1.46
N THR A 195 -2.69 -13.59 0.91
CA THR A 195 -2.17 -12.34 1.46
C THR A 195 -3.11 -11.15 1.29
N SER A 196 -3.96 -11.16 0.26
CA SER A 196 -4.99 -10.13 0.09
C SER A 196 -6.06 -10.26 1.16
N VAL A 197 -6.48 -11.49 1.50
CA VAL A 197 -7.44 -11.70 2.59
C VAL A 197 -6.84 -11.30 3.94
N LEU A 198 -5.58 -11.64 4.22
CA LEU A 198 -4.89 -11.19 5.43
C LEU A 198 -4.81 -9.66 5.49
N PHE A 199 -4.45 -9.01 4.39
CA PHE A 199 -4.44 -7.55 4.29
C PHE A 199 -5.79 -6.92 4.67
N GLY A 200 -6.90 -7.49 4.20
CA GLY A 200 -8.23 -7.01 4.57
C GLY A 200 -8.61 -7.24 6.04
N ILE A 201 -8.20 -8.38 6.61
CA ILE A 201 -8.41 -8.67 8.05
C ILE A 201 -7.61 -7.69 8.91
N ASP A 202 -6.37 -7.40 8.54
CA ASP A 202 -5.48 -6.59 9.36
C ASP A 202 -5.95 -5.15 9.52
N HIS A 203 -6.67 -4.61 8.53
CA HIS A 203 -7.33 -3.32 8.61
C HIS A 203 -8.51 -3.29 9.59
N THR A 204 -8.94 -4.44 10.11
CA THR A 204 -10.00 -4.53 11.13
C THR A 204 -9.49 -4.96 12.50
N LEU A 205 -8.18 -5.19 12.65
CA LEU A 205 -7.62 -5.72 13.91
C LEU A 205 -7.48 -4.67 15.02
N SER A 206 -7.37 -3.39 14.66
CA SER A 206 -7.13 -2.29 15.60
C SER A 206 -8.40 -1.58 16.06
N SER A 207 -9.55 -1.81 15.41
CA SER A 207 -10.84 -1.20 15.75
C SER A 207 -11.87 -2.26 16.18
N VAL A 208 -12.85 -1.85 16.99
CA VAL A 208 -13.97 -2.70 17.43
C VAL A 208 -15.23 -2.15 16.79
N GLU A 209 -15.68 -2.79 15.71
CA GLU A 209 -16.80 -2.30 14.90
C GLU A 209 -17.96 -3.31 14.84
N SER A 210 -19.09 -2.89 14.28
CA SER A 210 -20.19 -3.82 14.04
C SER A 210 -19.78 -4.87 12.99
N TRP A 211 -20.30 -6.10 13.11
CA TRP A 211 -19.96 -7.18 12.17
C TRP A 211 -20.28 -6.85 10.69
N GLN A 212 -21.32 -6.04 10.45
CA GLN A 212 -21.68 -5.60 9.10
C GLN A 212 -20.64 -4.64 8.53
N TYR A 213 -20.14 -3.73 9.38
CA TYR A 213 -19.04 -2.83 9.06
C TYR A 213 -17.74 -3.61 8.81
N GLU A 214 -17.36 -4.50 9.74
CA GLU A 214 -16.13 -5.30 9.64
C GLU A 214 -16.07 -6.14 8.36
N ILE A 215 -17.15 -6.80 7.97
CA ILE A 215 -17.17 -7.55 6.70
C ILE A 215 -16.96 -6.62 5.51
N GLY A 216 -17.62 -5.46 5.49
CA GLY A 216 -17.49 -4.47 4.42
C GLY A 216 -16.04 -4.01 4.27
N ALA A 217 -15.40 -3.69 5.39
CA ALA A 217 -13.98 -3.32 5.45
C ALA A 217 -13.08 -4.46 4.94
N ILE A 218 -13.24 -5.68 5.48
CA ILE A 218 -12.45 -6.84 5.06
C ILE A 218 -12.56 -7.07 3.56
N VAL A 219 -13.77 -7.04 2.99
CA VAL A 219 -13.98 -7.28 1.56
C VAL A 219 -13.37 -6.15 0.72
N THR A 220 -13.56 -4.90 1.12
CA THR A 220 -13.01 -3.72 0.42
C THR A 220 -11.48 -3.77 0.40
N PHE A 221 -10.86 -3.87 1.56
CA PHE A 221 -9.40 -3.90 1.70
C PHE A 221 -8.80 -5.19 1.13
N THR A 222 -9.50 -6.33 1.17
CA THR A 222 -9.05 -7.54 0.45
C THR A 222 -8.93 -7.29 -1.05
N ASN A 223 -9.90 -6.61 -1.65
CA ASN A 223 -9.86 -6.28 -3.08
C ASN A 223 -8.77 -5.24 -3.40
N MET A 224 -8.57 -4.23 -2.55
CA MET A 224 -7.47 -3.27 -2.70
C MET A 224 -6.10 -3.95 -2.56
N GLY A 225 -5.93 -4.81 -1.56
CA GLY A 225 -4.74 -5.62 -1.37
C GLY A 225 -4.46 -6.58 -2.54
N LEU A 226 -5.51 -7.12 -3.17
CA LEU A 226 -5.39 -7.89 -4.41
C LEU A 226 -4.91 -7.02 -5.57
N LEU A 227 -5.45 -5.81 -5.72
CA LEU A 227 -5.04 -4.87 -6.75
C LEU A 227 -3.57 -4.46 -6.60
N PHE A 228 -3.12 -4.11 -5.39
CA PHE A 228 -1.71 -3.86 -5.10
C PHE A 228 -0.85 -5.10 -5.37
N GLY A 229 -1.33 -6.30 -5.01
CA GLY A 229 -0.66 -7.56 -5.30
C GLY A 229 -0.46 -7.82 -6.79
N LEU A 230 -1.48 -7.54 -7.61
CA LEU A 230 -1.39 -7.62 -9.07
C LEU A 230 -0.44 -6.55 -9.64
N ILE A 231 -0.47 -5.33 -9.12
CA ILE A 231 0.46 -4.25 -9.48
C ILE A 231 1.90 -4.66 -9.14
N LEU A 232 2.14 -5.30 -7.98
CA LEU A 232 3.45 -5.80 -7.60
C LEU A 232 3.97 -6.85 -8.60
N LEU A 233 3.13 -7.79 -9.03
CA LEU A 233 3.50 -8.79 -10.03
C LEU A 233 3.73 -8.18 -11.42
N TRP A 234 2.90 -7.22 -11.81
CA TRP A 234 3.01 -6.53 -13.08
C TRP A 234 4.28 -5.68 -13.14
N THR A 235 4.49 -4.85 -12.11
CA THR A 235 5.60 -3.91 -12.10
C THR A 235 6.93 -4.60 -11.81
N ARG A 236 6.88 -5.69 -11.03
CA ARG A 236 8.02 -6.39 -10.43
C ARG A 236 8.92 -5.44 -9.65
N ASN A 237 8.32 -4.44 -9.02
CA ASN A 237 9.03 -3.41 -8.27
C ASN A 237 8.26 -3.07 -6.99
N LEU A 238 8.76 -3.59 -5.86
CA LEU A 238 8.22 -3.32 -4.53
C LEU A 238 8.02 -1.82 -4.27
N TRP A 239 9.01 -0.99 -4.61
CA TRP A 239 8.97 0.45 -4.32
C TRP A 239 7.96 1.20 -5.17
N VAL A 240 7.57 0.67 -6.34
CA VAL A 240 6.46 1.24 -7.10
C VAL A 240 5.16 0.99 -6.36
N THR A 241 4.95 -0.21 -5.84
CA THR A 241 3.73 -0.50 -5.09
C THR A 241 3.67 0.27 -3.77
N VAL A 242 4.78 0.33 -3.00
CA VAL A 242 4.92 1.18 -1.81
C VAL A 242 4.55 2.63 -2.13
N LEU A 243 5.13 3.19 -3.19
CA LEU A 243 4.86 4.57 -3.59
C LEU A 243 3.39 4.78 -4.00
N VAL A 244 2.79 3.86 -4.76
CA VAL A 244 1.40 3.98 -5.19
C VAL A 244 0.46 3.91 -3.99
N HIS A 245 0.74 3.03 -3.03
CA HIS A 245 -0.01 2.90 -1.79
C HIS A 245 0.08 4.21 -0.99
N SER A 246 1.28 4.65 -0.60
CA SER A 246 1.45 5.90 0.17
C SER A 246 0.86 7.13 -0.53
N VAL A 247 1.04 7.27 -1.85
CA VAL A 247 0.50 8.44 -2.56
C VAL A 247 -1.02 8.39 -2.62
N TYR A 248 -1.63 7.21 -2.72
CA TYR A 248 -3.08 7.09 -2.67
C TYR A 248 -3.62 7.51 -1.30
N ASP A 249 -3.03 6.98 -0.23
CA ASP A 249 -3.46 7.27 1.14
C ASP A 249 -3.30 8.76 1.46
N ILE A 250 -2.14 9.36 1.13
CA ILE A 250 -1.93 10.81 1.26
C ILE A 250 -3.00 11.60 0.50
N LEU A 251 -3.37 11.18 -0.71
CA LEU A 251 -4.40 11.87 -1.48
C LEU A 251 -5.80 11.66 -0.88
N ALA A 252 -6.08 10.52 -0.25
CA ALA A 252 -7.30 10.30 0.51
C ALA A 252 -7.33 11.20 1.76
N THR A 253 -6.23 11.31 2.49
CA THR A 253 -6.07 12.23 3.63
C THR A 253 -6.23 13.69 3.22
N LEU A 254 -5.64 14.11 2.10
CA LEU A 254 -5.83 15.48 1.58
C LEU A 254 -7.24 15.70 1.02
N SER A 255 -7.89 14.65 0.51
CA SER A 255 -9.29 14.70 0.09
C SER A 255 -10.17 15.06 1.27
N TRP A 256 -9.94 14.37 2.39
CA TRP A 256 -10.60 14.58 3.66
C TRP A 256 -10.39 16.00 4.21
N TYR A 257 -9.14 16.44 4.36
CA TYR A 257 -8.87 17.72 5.01
C TYR A 257 -9.20 18.95 4.16
N TYR A 258 -9.02 18.88 2.84
CA TYR A 258 -8.93 20.10 2.02
C TYR A 258 -9.80 20.09 0.77
N PHE A 259 -9.83 18.97 0.03
CA PHE A 259 -10.46 18.97 -1.28
C PHE A 259 -10.90 17.58 -1.71
N GLU A 260 -12.19 17.29 -1.51
CA GLU A 260 -12.86 16.01 -1.79
C GLU A 260 -12.39 15.33 -3.11
N PHE A 261 -12.30 16.07 -4.21
CA PHE A 261 -11.96 15.52 -5.53
C PHE A 261 -10.45 15.48 -5.85
N ILE A 262 -9.55 15.61 -4.86
CA ILE A 262 -8.11 15.70 -5.12
C ILE A 262 -7.58 14.43 -5.81
N VAL A 263 -8.11 13.25 -5.45
CA VAL A 263 -7.69 11.97 -6.00
C VAL A 263 -8.00 11.90 -7.51
N GLU A 264 -9.22 12.27 -7.90
CA GLU A 264 -9.70 12.29 -9.28
C GLU A 264 -8.97 13.34 -10.11
N ILE A 265 -8.78 14.55 -9.58
CA ILE A 265 -8.04 15.60 -10.26
C ILE A 265 -6.59 15.15 -10.49
N PHE A 266 -5.94 14.57 -9.48
CA PHE A 266 -4.58 14.08 -9.61
C PHE A 266 -4.47 12.99 -10.69
N ALA A 267 -5.41 12.03 -10.72
CA ALA A 267 -5.47 11.02 -11.76
C ALA A 267 -5.70 11.63 -13.17
N LEU A 268 -6.60 12.61 -13.28
CA LEU A 268 -6.90 13.30 -14.54
C LEU A 268 -5.68 14.07 -15.07
N LEU A 269 -4.87 14.66 -14.18
CA LEU A 269 -3.61 15.33 -14.54
C LEU A 269 -2.52 14.33 -14.97
N LEU A 270 -2.45 13.17 -14.32
CA LEU A 270 -1.47 12.14 -14.64
C LEU A 270 -1.74 11.43 -15.97
N LEU A 271 -3.00 11.31 -16.39
CA LEU A 271 -3.39 10.65 -17.64
C LEU A 271 -2.71 11.26 -18.89
N PRO A 272 -2.79 12.58 -19.18
CA PRO A 272 -2.09 13.16 -20.34
C PRO A 272 -0.58 13.03 -20.23
N ILE A 273 -0.01 13.15 -19.01
CA ILE A 273 1.43 12.93 -18.78
C ILE A 273 1.83 11.51 -19.17
N TYR A 274 1.07 10.51 -18.72
CA TYR A 274 1.30 9.10 -19.07
C TYR A 274 1.23 8.86 -20.58
N MET A 275 0.27 9.48 -21.27
CA MET A 275 0.11 9.37 -22.73
C MET A 275 1.30 9.99 -23.48
N ILE A 276 1.80 11.14 -23.02
CA ILE A 276 2.98 11.80 -23.57
C ILE A 276 4.22 10.91 -23.38
N LEU A 277 4.47 10.43 -22.15
CA LEU A 277 5.61 9.57 -21.83
C LEU A 277 5.60 8.28 -22.67
N THR A 278 4.42 7.66 -22.82
CA THR A 278 4.25 6.47 -23.65
C THR A 278 4.58 6.74 -25.12
N THR A 279 4.20 7.91 -25.63
CA THR A 279 4.50 8.31 -27.01
C THR A 279 5.99 8.55 -27.23
N ILE A 280 6.66 9.21 -26.28
CA ILE A 280 8.11 9.47 -26.32
C ILE A 280 8.89 8.16 -26.34
N GLU A 281 8.56 7.21 -25.46
CA GLU A 281 9.24 5.90 -25.43
C GLU A 281 9.06 5.10 -26.72
N LYS A 282 7.85 5.10 -27.29
CA LYS A 282 7.59 4.43 -28.57
C LYS A 282 8.48 5.00 -29.68
N LYS A 283 8.57 6.32 -29.81
CA LYS A 283 9.44 6.97 -30.81
C LYS A 283 10.90 6.58 -30.63
N LYS A 284 11.42 6.64 -29.41
CA LYS A 284 12.82 6.27 -29.10
C LYS A 284 13.13 4.81 -29.44
N SER A 285 12.19 3.89 -29.20
CA SER A 285 12.37 2.47 -29.56
C SER A 285 12.44 2.25 -31.07
N VAL A 286 11.65 2.99 -31.86
CA VAL A 286 11.65 2.91 -33.32
C VAL A 286 12.94 3.47 -33.90
N GLU A 287 13.43 4.60 -33.41
CA GLU A 287 14.69 5.20 -33.86
C GLU A 287 15.89 4.27 -33.65
N ILE A 288 15.96 3.57 -32.51
CA ILE A 288 17.04 2.62 -32.21
C ILE A 288 17.02 1.44 -33.19
N VAL A 289 15.85 0.83 -33.42
CA VAL A 289 15.71 -0.31 -34.36
C VAL A 289 16.10 0.10 -35.78
N VAL A 290 15.64 1.27 -36.25
CA VAL A 290 16.00 1.77 -37.59
C VAL A 290 17.50 2.04 -37.71
N SER A 291 18.16 2.54 -36.66
CA SER A 291 19.61 2.79 -36.69
C SER A 291 20.45 1.51 -36.71
N GLU A 292 20.00 0.42 -36.08
CA GLU A 292 20.69 -0.89 -36.13
C GLU A 292 20.51 -1.59 -37.47
N ASP A 293 19.37 -1.42 -38.14
CA ASP A 293 19.11 -2.02 -39.46
C ASP A 293 19.88 -1.31 -40.59
N ILE A 294 20.22 -0.03 -40.42
CA ILE A 294 21.08 0.73 -41.36
C ILE A 294 22.57 0.39 -41.17
N ALA A 295 22.95 -0.14 -40.01
CA ALA A 295 24.34 -0.47 -39.67
C ALA A 295 24.77 -1.91 -40.02
N LYS A 296 23.88 -2.73 -40.61
CA LYS A 296 24.16 -4.10 -41.09
C LYS A 296 24.24 -4.16 -42.60
#